data_AF-A0A1V6F3M0-F1
#
_entry.id   AF-A0A1V6F3M0-F1
#
_cell.length_a   1.000
_cell.length_b   1.000
_cell.length_c   1.000
_cell.angle_alpha   90.00
_cell.angle_beta   90.00
_cell.angle_gamma   90.00
#
_symmetry.space_group_name_H-M   'P 1'
#
loop_
_entity.id
_entity.type
_entity.pdbx_description
1 polymer ?
#
loop_
_entity_poly.entity_id
_entity_poly.type
_entity_poly.pdbx_seq_one_letter_code
_entity_poly.pdbx_strand_id
1 'polypeptide(L)'
;MEPAEIWNIYVKECDPADFVWRYGRGNLQAAVEEYMRQRPAFFGIVRRNTWRETFRVREQFSRQTVFLGLMAYLEDTEAAWRPLVEDARKTEAKARAEAKARAEAEALALAVARVEAEARARAEAERLKALSEAQQESAAAENVSLPPGATTEGETMAAQPSSGEAVSCKQPCADPSETRAEDSASGAPPTP
;
A
#
# COMPACT_ATOMS: atom_id res chain seq x y z
N MET A 1 30.23 34.14 7.24
CA MET A 1 30.28 32.81 6.62
C MET A 1 29.27 32.83 5.50
N GLU A 2 29.69 32.47 4.30
CA GLU A 2 28.82 32.50 3.13
C GLU A 2 27.80 31.35 3.20
N PRO A 3 26.56 31.53 2.72
CA PRO A 3 25.56 30.45 2.66
C PRO A 3 26.06 29.19 1.94
N ALA A 4 26.86 29.38 0.88
CA ALA A 4 27.49 28.28 0.14
C ALA A 4 28.48 27.47 1.00
N GLU A 5 29.19 28.11 1.92
CA GLU A 5 30.09 27.40 2.85
C GLU A 5 29.31 26.53 3.82
N ILE A 6 28.14 27.00 4.29
CA ILE A 6 27.26 26.23 5.18
C ILE A 6 26.72 25.00 4.43
N TRP A 7 26.26 25.17 3.20
CA TRP A 7 25.85 24.05 2.36
C TRP A 7 26.98 23.02 2.18
N ASN A 8 28.19 23.49 1.88
CA ASN A 8 29.38 22.66 1.71
C ASN A 8 29.93 22.06 3.02
N ILE A 9 29.47 22.48 4.19
CA ILE A 9 29.86 21.86 5.46
C ILE A 9 28.85 20.77 5.85
N TYR A 10 27.56 21.07 5.72
CA TYR A 10 26.49 20.25 6.28
C TYR A 10 25.79 19.34 5.27
N VAL A 11 25.84 19.67 3.97
CA VAL A 11 25.11 18.94 2.92
C VAL A 11 26.09 18.25 1.97
N LYS A 12 27.13 18.97 1.49
CA LYS A 12 28.27 18.54 0.64
C LYS A 12 27.98 17.83 -0.69
N GLU A 13 27.08 16.87 -0.72
CA GLU A 13 26.95 15.89 -1.80
C GLU A 13 25.53 15.84 -2.39
N CYS A 14 24.64 16.73 -1.95
CA CYS A 14 23.27 16.79 -2.43
C CYS A 14 23.08 17.97 -3.38
N ASP A 15 22.45 17.73 -4.53
CA ASP A 15 21.97 18.80 -5.39
C ASP A 15 20.80 19.54 -4.71
N PRO A 16 20.70 20.88 -4.79
CA PRO A 16 19.60 21.63 -4.20
C PRO A 16 18.21 21.17 -4.66
N ALA A 17 18.06 20.79 -5.92
CA ALA A 17 16.79 20.29 -6.46
C ALA A 17 16.38 18.97 -5.78
N ASP A 18 17.32 18.02 -5.71
CA ASP A 18 17.10 16.74 -5.03
C ASP A 18 16.82 16.93 -3.55
N PHE A 19 17.52 17.86 -2.89
CA PHE A 19 17.30 18.18 -1.49
C PHE A 19 15.87 18.67 -1.23
N VAL A 20 15.44 19.70 -1.95
CA VAL A 20 14.11 20.28 -1.77
C VAL A 20 13.01 19.27 -2.14
N TRP A 21 13.23 18.47 -3.17
CA TRP A 21 12.29 17.43 -3.57
C TRP A 21 12.17 16.29 -2.55
N ARG A 22 13.30 15.82 -2.02
CA ARG A 22 13.36 14.67 -1.11
C ARG A 22 12.82 14.99 0.27
N TYR A 23 13.15 16.15 0.83
CA TYR A 23 12.79 16.50 2.20
C TYR A 23 11.51 17.34 2.30
N GLY A 24 11.24 18.23 1.33
CA GLY A 24 10.13 19.17 1.40
C GLY A 24 9.08 19.03 0.30
N ARG A 25 9.28 18.14 -0.70
CA ARG A 25 8.39 17.99 -1.86
C ARG A 25 8.07 19.32 -2.55
N GLY A 26 9.04 20.24 -2.58
CA GLY A 26 8.88 21.59 -3.14
C GLY A 26 8.67 22.71 -2.12
N ASN A 27 8.49 22.40 -0.83
CA ASN A 27 8.50 23.42 0.23
C ASN A 27 9.90 23.54 0.84
N LEU A 28 10.50 24.74 0.69
CA LEU A 28 11.83 25.09 1.17
C LEU A 28 11.99 24.91 2.68
N GLN A 29 11.10 25.55 3.44
CA GLN A 29 11.16 25.57 4.90
C GLN A 29 10.97 24.16 5.46
N ALA A 30 9.98 23.43 4.94
CA ALA A 30 9.75 22.05 5.33
C ALA A 30 10.95 21.14 5.02
N ALA A 31 11.63 21.35 3.87
CA ALA A 31 12.83 20.60 3.51
C ALA A 31 13.95 20.79 4.53
N VAL A 32 14.25 22.03 4.90
CA VAL A 32 15.32 22.36 5.85
C VAL A 32 14.96 21.90 7.26
N GLU A 33 13.72 22.11 7.70
CA GLU A 33 13.24 21.63 9.02
C GLU A 33 13.33 20.12 9.14
N GLU A 34 12.88 19.39 8.13
CA GLU A 34 12.90 17.92 8.11
C GLU A 34 14.33 17.37 8.06
N TYR A 35 15.20 17.99 7.24
CA TYR A 35 16.63 17.63 7.19
C TYR A 35 17.30 17.79 8.55
N MET A 36 17.02 18.89 9.25
CA MET A 36 17.59 19.15 10.57
C MET A 36 16.97 18.29 11.66
N ARG A 37 15.69 17.92 11.55
CA ARG A 37 15.01 17.00 12.46
C ARG A 37 15.64 15.61 12.43
N GLN A 38 16.01 15.12 11.25
CA GLN A 38 16.68 13.82 11.07
C GLN A 38 18.12 13.81 11.63
N ARG A 39 18.72 14.97 11.86
CA ARG A 39 20.15 15.13 12.19
C ARG A 39 20.37 15.95 13.48
N PRO A 40 19.86 15.49 14.65
CA PRO A 40 20.00 16.23 15.90
C PRO A 40 21.47 16.35 16.38
N ALA A 41 22.33 15.39 16.01
CA ALA A 41 23.72 15.35 16.43
C ALA A 41 24.67 16.30 15.66
N PHE A 42 24.19 17.00 14.63
CA PHE A 42 25.02 17.90 13.82
C PHE A 42 25.29 19.26 14.45
N PHE A 43 24.69 19.54 15.61
CA PHE A 43 24.73 20.87 16.24
C PHE A 43 25.58 20.81 17.51
N GLY A 44 26.74 21.46 17.47
CA GLY A 44 27.76 21.41 18.51
C GLY A 44 29.12 21.86 18.00
N ILE A 45 30.22 21.38 18.61
CA ILE A 45 31.57 21.69 18.15
C ILE A 45 31.82 20.98 16.81
N VAL A 46 31.82 21.74 15.71
CA VAL A 46 32.07 21.17 14.37
C VAL A 46 33.56 20.90 14.23
N ARG A 47 33.94 19.62 14.14
CA ARG A 47 35.34 19.24 13.90
C ARG A 47 35.83 19.81 12.58
N ARG A 48 36.99 20.45 12.64
CA ARG A 48 37.78 20.91 11.49
C ARG A 48 38.94 19.95 11.23
N ASN A 49 39.83 20.33 10.32
CA ASN A 49 40.97 19.49 9.91
C ASN A 49 41.90 19.13 11.08
N THR A 50 42.04 20.02 12.07
CA THR A 50 42.82 19.73 13.28
C THR A 50 42.05 20.04 14.56
N TRP A 51 42.42 19.36 15.65
CA TRP A 51 41.85 19.62 16.98
C TRP A 51 42.12 21.07 17.40
N ARG A 52 43.34 21.57 17.15
CA ARG A 52 43.73 22.95 17.43
C ARG A 52 42.83 23.95 16.70
N GLU A 53 42.53 23.74 15.42
CA GLU A 53 41.64 24.61 14.66
C GLU A 53 40.19 24.56 15.15
N THR A 54 39.72 23.37 15.52
CA THR A 54 38.35 23.15 15.99
C THR A 54 38.04 24.00 17.23
N PHE A 55 38.99 24.13 18.16
CA PHE A 55 38.82 24.86 19.42
C PHE A 55 39.42 26.28 19.41
N ARG A 56 40.16 26.64 18.36
CA ARG A 56 40.63 28.04 18.16
C ARG A 56 39.50 28.97 17.74
N VAL A 57 38.44 28.41 17.17
CA VAL A 57 37.29 29.17 16.68
C VAL A 57 36.39 29.55 17.85
N ARG A 58 36.15 30.85 18.02
CA ARG A 58 35.37 31.40 19.13
C ARG A 58 33.86 31.17 19.01
N GLU A 59 33.36 31.02 17.79
CA GLU A 59 31.93 30.85 17.52
C GLU A 59 31.66 29.51 16.85
N GLN A 60 30.92 28.64 17.55
CA GLN A 60 30.37 27.42 16.99
C GLN A 60 29.01 27.73 16.37
N PHE A 61 28.66 27.03 15.29
CA PHE A 61 27.37 27.26 14.64
C PHE A 61 26.23 26.73 15.50
N SER A 62 25.32 27.64 15.84
CA SER A 62 24.06 27.24 16.45
C SER A 62 23.19 26.53 15.40
N ARG A 63 22.25 25.72 15.88
CA ARG A 63 21.21 25.13 15.03
C ARG A 63 20.51 26.19 14.17
N GLN A 64 20.18 27.35 14.76
CA GLN A 64 19.54 28.46 14.05
C GLN A 64 20.42 29.03 12.93
N THR A 65 21.73 29.15 13.17
CA THR A 65 22.66 29.67 12.17
C THR A 65 22.76 28.75 10.96
N VAL A 66 22.79 27.42 11.20
CA VAL A 66 22.78 26.43 10.11
C VAL A 66 21.45 26.49 9.34
N PHE A 67 20.33 26.57 10.05
CA PHE A 67 19.00 26.69 9.43
C PHE A 67 18.95 27.88 8.48
N LEU A 68 19.31 29.07 8.96
CA LEU A 68 19.29 30.30 8.15
C LEU A 68 20.27 30.24 6.99
N GLY A 69 21.46 29.64 7.19
CA GLY A 69 22.43 29.46 6.13
C GLY A 69 21.99 28.53 5.01
N LEU A 70 21.33 27.41 5.36
CA LEU A 70 20.77 26.48 4.37
C LEU A 70 19.60 27.12 3.62
N MET A 71 18.73 27.84 4.32
CA MET A 71 17.63 28.59 3.71
C MET A 71 18.15 29.63 2.72
N ALA A 72 19.09 30.47 3.14
CA ALA A 72 19.66 31.52 2.28
C ALA A 72 20.32 30.94 1.02
N TYR A 73 21.07 29.84 1.14
CA TYR A 73 21.70 29.21 -0.02
C TYR A 73 20.66 28.66 -1.02
N LEU A 74 19.58 28.07 -0.52
CA LEU A 74 18.52 27.56 -1.37
C LEU A 74 17.70 28.71 -2.00
N GLU A 75 17.51 29.83 -1.31
CA GLU A 75 16.91 31.04 -1.90
C GLU A 75 17.79 31.62 -3.01
N ASP A 76 19.10 31.72 -2.79
CA ASP A 76 20.06 32.21 -3.79
C ASP A 76 20.10 31.32 -5.05
N THR A 77 19.92 30.01 -4.87
CA THR A 77 19.95 29.03 -5.97
C THR A 77 18.56 28.71 -6.54
N GLU A 78 17.51 29.41 -6.09
CA GLU A 78 16.11 29.12 -6.44
C GLU A 78 15.85 29.07 -7.94
N ALA A 79 16.44 30.00 -8.69
CA ALA A 79 16.26 30.05 -10.13
C ALA A 79 16.76 28.77 -10.85
N ALA A 80 17.75 28.09 -10.28
CA ALA A 80 18.32 26.88 -10.86
C ALA A 80 17.53 25.62 -10.50
N TRP A 81 17.12 25.46 -9.24
CA TRP A 81 16.47 24.21 -8.79
C TRP A 81 14.95 24.21 -8.89
N ARG A 82 14.28 25.37 -8.77
CA ARG A 82 12.81 25.47 -8.83
C ARG A 82 12.20 24.83 -10.09
N PRO A 83 12.70 25.07 -11.32
CA PRO A 83 12.11 24.42 -12.49
C PRO A 83 12.24 22.89 -12.44
N LEU A 84 13.37 22.37 -11.96
CA LEU A 84 13.60 20.92 -11.83
C LEU A 84 12.61 20.28 -10.84
N VAL A 85 12.36 20.95 -9.72
CA VAL A 85 11.40 20.50 -8.70
C VAL A 85 9.96 20.53 -9.23
N GLU A 86 9.59 21.56 -9.99
CA GLU A 86 8.26 21.64 -10.61
C GLU A 86 8.06 20.58 -11.68
N ASP A 87 9.09 20.26 -12.46
CA ASP A 87 9.02 19.18 -13.44
C ASP A 87 8.98 17.79 -12.77
N ALA A 88 9.71 17.59 -11.68
CA ALA A 88 9.58 16.40 -10.82
C ALA A 88 8.15 16.26 -10.27
N ARG A 89 7.52 17.37 -9.86
CA ARG A 89 6.14 17.39 -9.39
C ARG A 89 5.14 17.01 -10.48
N LYS A 90 5.30 17.55 -11.69
CA LYS A 90 4.43 17.20 -12.83
C LYS A 90 4.56 15.74 -13.22
N THR A 91 5.78 15.22 -13.24
CA THR A 91 6.04 13.82 -13.59
C THR A 91 5.44 12.85 -12.57
N GLU A 92 5.57 13.14 -11.27
CA GLU A 92 4.92 12.34 -10.22
C GLU A 92 3.38 12.42 -10.31
N ALA A 93 2.82 13.61 -10.53
CA ALA A 93 1.38 13.79 -10.70
C ALA A 93 0.84 13.00 -11.89
N LYS A 94 1.55 13.02 -13.02
CA LYS A 94 1.22 12.23 -14.22
C LYS A 94 1.32 10.73 -13.93
N ALA A 95 2.40 10.26 -13.31
CA ALA A 95 2.57 8.86 -12.96
C ALA A 95 1.45 8.37 -12.01
N ARG A 96 1.05 9.19 -11.04
CA ARG A 96 -0.05 8.88 -10.12
C ARG A 96 -1.40 8.83 -10.83
N ALA A 97 -1.65 9.75 -11.77
CA ALA A 97 -2.86 9.73 -12.58
C ALA A 97 -2.93 8.49 -13.49
N GLU A 98 -1.81 8.12 -14.13
CA GLU A 98 -1.72 6.91 -14.96
C GLU A 98 -1.90 5.64 -14.12
N ALA A 99 -1.29 5.56 -12.94
CA ALA A 99 -1.46 4.42 -12.03
C ALA A 99 -2.93 4.29 -11.57
N LYS A 100 -3.59 5.41 -11.25
CA LYS A 100 -5.01 5.43 -10.91
C LYS A 100 -5.89 4.97 -12.09
N ALA A 101 -5.63 5.48 -13.29
CA ALA A 101 -6.36 5.07 -14.49
C ALA A 101 -6.18 3.57 -14.81
N ARG A 102 -4.97 3.03 -14.62
CA ARG A 102 -4.72 1.59 -14.77
C ARG A 102 -5.47 0.77 -13.73
N ALA A 103 -5.45 1.18 -12.46
CA ALA A 103 -6.19 0.49 -11.40
C ALA A 103 -7.71 0.51 -11.65
N GLU A 104 -8.25 1.62 -12.15
CA GLU A 104 -9.66 1.72 -12.52
C GLU A 104 -10.00 0.82 -13.73
N ALA A 105 -9.15 0.79 -14.76
CA ALA A 105 -9.34 -0.08 -15.92
C ALA A 105 -9.30 -1.57 -15.55
N GLU A 106 -8.37 -1.96 -14.67
CA GLU A 106 -8.27 -3.35 -14.17
C GLU A 106 -9.49 -3.74 -13.33
N ALA A 107 -9.97 -2.84 -12.46
CA ALA A 107 -11.18 -3.08 -11.68
C ALA A 107 -12.42 -3.28 -12.58
N LEU A 108 -12.55 -2.49 -13.64
CA LEU A 108 -13.63 -2.64 -14.61
C LEU A 108 -13.51 -3.96 -15.40
N ALA A 109 -12.30 -4.34 -15.83
CA ALA A 109 -12.07 -5.60 -16.53
C ALA A 109 -12.43 -6.81 -15.64
N LEU A 110 -12.07 -6.78 -14.36
CA LEU A 110 -12.45 -7.83 -13.40
C LEU A 110 -13.96 -7.89 -13.18
N ALA A 111 -14.65 -6.75 -13.12
CA ALA A 111 -16.11 -6.71 -13.00
C ALA A 111 -16.80 -7.31 -14.23
N VAL A 112 -16.36 -6.94 -15.44
CA VAL A 112 -16.89 -7.51 -16.70
C VAL A 112 -16.62 -9.01 -16.77
N ALA A 113 -15.41 -9.46 -16.43
CA ALA A 113 -15.07 -10.88 -16.43
C ALA A 113 -15.95 -11.70 -15.46
N ARG A 114 -16.31 -11.14 -14.30
CA ARG A 114 -17.24 -11.77 -13.35
C ARG A 114 -18.66 -11.88 -13.93
N VAL A 115 -19.16 -10.82 -14.54
CA VAL A 115 -20.50 -10.82 -15.17
C VAL A 115 -20.55 -11.81 -16.33
N GLU A 116 -19.51 -11.86 -17.16
CA GLU A 116 -19.42 -12.82 -18.26
C GLU A 116 -19.32 -14.27 -17.76
N ALA A 117 -18.52 -14.53 -16.72
CA ALA A 117 -18.42 -15.86 -16.13
C ALA A 117 -19.76 -16.31 -15.52
N GLU A 118 -20.47 -15.41 -14.85
CA GLU A 118 -21.80 -15.70 -14.31
C GLU A 118 -22.82 -15.97 -15.42
N ALA A 119 -22.80 -15.18 -16.51
CA ALA A 119 -23.68 -15.39 -17.66
C ALA A 119 -23.41 -16.75 -18.34
N ARG A 120 -22.13 -17.13 -18.50
CA ARG A 120 -21.76 -18.45 -19.05
C ARG A 120 -22.20 -19.59 -18.13
N ALA A 121 -22.00 -19.47 -16.83
CA ALA A 121 -22.45 -20.48 -15.86
C ALA A 121 -23.98 -20.66 -15.88
N ARG A 122 -24.75 -19.57 -16.01
CA ARG A 122 -26.21 -19.63 -16.14
C ARG A 122 -26.64 -20.30 -17.45
N ALA A 123 -25.99 -19.99 -18.57
CA ALA A 123 -26.27 -20.60 -19.87
C ALA A 123 -25.93 -22.10 -19.90
N GLU A 124 -24.83 -22.52 -19.26
CA GLU A 124 -24.44 -23.92 -19.12
C GLU A 124 -25.41 -24.70 -18.21
N ALA A 125 -25.85 -24.08 -17.10
CA ALA A 125 -26.85 -24.66 -16.22
C ALA A 125 -28.21 -24.86 -16.92
N GLU A 126 -28.63 -23.91 -17.76
CA GLU A 126 -29.85 -24.03 -18.56
C GLU A 126 -29.74 -25.14 -19.61
N ARG A 127 -28.58 -25.28 -20.27
CA ARG A 127 -28.32 -26.40 -21.19
C ARG A 127 -28.36 -27.76 -20.49
N LEU A 128 -27.76 -27.88 -19.31
CA LEU A 128 -27.79 -29.11 -18.53
C LEU A 128 -29.22 -29.47 -18.11
N LYS A 129 -30.02 -28.48 -17.69
CA LYS A 129 -31.44 -28.68 -17.39
C LYS A 129 -32.24 -29.17 -18.60
N ALA A 130 -32.10 -28.52 -19.75
CA ALA A 130 -32.78 -28.93 -20.98
C ALA A 130 -32.40 -30.36 -21.43
N LEU A 131 -31.13 -30.75 -21.27
CA LEU A 131 -30.70 -32.13 -21.54
C LEU A 131 -31.31 -33.14 -20.55
N SER A 132 -31.40 -32.78 -19.26
CA SER A 132 -32.01 -33.65 -18.25
C SER A 132 -33.51 -33.84 -18.47
N GLU A 133 -34.23 -32.78 -18.85
CA GLU A 133 -35.66 -32.83 -19.17
C GLU A 133 -35.92 -33.69 -20.41
N ALA A 134 -35.10 -33.55 -21.46
CA ALA A 134 -35.20 -34.38 -22.67
C ALA A 134 -34.90 -35.87 -22.41
N GLN A 135 -33.97 -36.18 -21.50
CA GLN A 135 -33.71 -37.56 -21.05
C GLN A 135 -34.89 -38.13 -20.25
N GLN A 136 -35.54 -37.30 -19.45
CA GLN A 136 -36.69 -37.71 -18.65
C GLN A 136 -37.94 -37.93 -19.52
N GLU A 137 -38.13 -37.12 -20.56
CA GLU A 137 -39.22 -37.22 -21.52
C GLU A 137 -39.04 -38.43 -22.47
N SER A 138 -37.81 -38.77 -22.86
CA SER A 138 -37.51 -40.00 -23.59
C SER A 138 -37.65 -41.27 -22.75
N ALA A 139 -37.27 -41.24 -21.46
CA ALA A 139 -37.52 -42.33 -20.52
C ALA A 139 -39.01 -42.51 -20.19
N ALA A 140 -39.80 -41.43 -20.21
CA ALA A 140 -41.26 -41.48 -20.08
C ALA A 140 -41.92 -42.08 -21.34
N ALA A 141 -41.42 -41.76 -22.53
CA ALA A 141 -41.90 -42.35 -23.80
C ALA A 141 -41.58 -43.86 -23.91
N GLU A 142 -40.42 -44.30 -23.39
CA GLU A 142 -40.04 -45.72 -23.36
C GLU A 142 -40.91 -46.54 -22.39
N ASN A 143 -41.43 -45.93 -21.33
CA ASN A 143 -42.36 -46.56 -20.37
C ASN A 143 -43.83 -46.61 -20.83
N VAL A 144 -44.21 -45.94 -21.93
CA VAL A 144 -45.59 -45.98 -22.46
C VAL A 144 -45.83 -47.17 -23.41
N SER A 145 -44.80 -47.99 -23.71
CA SER A 145 -44.93 -49.13 -24.64
C SER A 145 -45.08 -50.53 -23.99
N LEU A 146 -45.32 -50.64 -22.68
CA LEU A 146 -45.61 -51.94 -22.03
C LEU A 146 -47.09 -52.05 -21.58
N PRO A 147 -47.78 -53.17 -21.86
CA PRO A 147 -49.19 -53.36 -21.50
C PRO A 147 -49.35 -53.70 -20.01
N PRO A 148 -50.55 -53.52 -19.42
CA PRO A 148 -50.78 -53.70 -17.99
C PRO A 148 -50.99 -55.18 -17.63
N GLY A 149 -50.33 -55.64 -16.55
CA GLY A 149 -50.48 -56.99 -16.02
C GLY A 149 -50.21 -57.10 -14.52
N ALA A 150 -51.28 -56.90 -13.74
CA ALA A 150 -51.63 -57.56 -12.47
C ALA A 150 -50.71 -57.48 -11.21
N THR A 151 -51.20 -56.69 -10.24
CA THR A 151 -51.44 -57.00 -8.80
C THR A 151 -50.33 -57.60 -7.92
N THR A 152 -50.04 -56.95 -6.79
CA THR A 152 -50.44 -57.45 -5.46
C THR A 152 -50.20 -56.41 -4.35
N GLU A 153 -51.05 -56.52 -3.34
CA GLU A 153 -51.30 -55.60 -2.24
C GLU A 153 -50.16 -55.60 -1.20
N GLY A 154 -50.03 -54.50 -0.46
CA GLY A 154 -48.98 -54.33 0.56
C GLY A 154 -49.17 -53.06 1.37
N GLU A 155 -50.09 -53.16 2.30
CA GLU A 155 -50.49 -52.27 3.38
C GLU A 155 -49.36 -51.52 4.15
N THR A 156 -49.76 -50.38 4.74
CA THR A 156 -49.27 -49.68 5.96
C THR A 156 -48.29 -48.47 5.94
N MET A 157 -48.88 -47.37 6.44
CA MET A 157 -48.38 -46.31 7.35
C MET A 157 -47.63 -45.07 6.84
N ALA A 158 -48.41 -43.99 6.74
CA ALA A 158 -48.25 -42.65 7.35
C ALA A 158 -46.86 -42.15 7.79
N ALA A 159 -46.44 -40.99 7.27
CA ALA A 159 -46.42 -39.69 7.97
C ALA A 159 -45.60 -38.64 7.18
N GLN A 160 -46.16 -37.43 7.00
CA GLN A 160 -45.45 -36.21 6.56
C GLN A 160 -44.75 -35.51 7.76
N PRO A 161 -44.20 -34.30 7.61
CA PRO A 161 -42.97 -33.92 6.91
C PRO A 161 -41.99 -33.20 7.88
N SER A 162 -40.70 -33.05 7.54
CA SER A 162 -39.85 -32.10 8.29
C SER A 162 -38.75 -31.51 7.41
N SER A 163 -38.93 -30.22 7.15
CA SER A 163 -37.96 -29.13 7.10
C SER A 163 -36.49 -29.45 7.43
N GLY A 164 -35.58 -28.81 6.70
CA GLY A 164 -34.27 -28.45 7.25
C GLY A 164 -33.18 -28.21 6.22
N GLU A 165 -33.08 -26.97 5.72
CA GLU A 165 -31.83 -26.39 5.24
C GLU A 165 -30.69 -26.61 6.26
N ALA A 166 -29.47 -26.86 5.76
CA ALA A 166 -28.28 -26.15 6.22
C ALA A 166 -27.07 -26.45 5.31
N VAL A 167 -26.81 -25.50 4.41
CA VAL A 167 -25.48 -25.20 3.89
C VAL A 167 -24.59 -24.86 5.09
N SER A 168 -23.55 -25.64 5.36
CA SER A 168 -22.51 -25.27 6.33
C SER A 168 -21.26 -24.82 5.60
N CYS A 169 -21.25 -23.56 5.19
CA CYS A 169 -20.01 -22.81 4.97
C CYS A 169 -19.41 -22.49 6.34
N LYS A 170 -18.23 -23.02 6.65
CA LYS A 170 -17.32 -22.42 7.63
C LYS A 170 -15.93 -22.29 7.03
N GLN A 171 -15.63 -21.07 6.63
CA GLN A 171 -14.30 -20.48 6.48
C GLN A 171 -14.26 -19.31 7.48
N PRO A 172 -13.11 -18.70 7.83
CA PRO A 172 -11.78 -19.22 8.18
C PRO A 172 -11.47 -18.99 9.68
N CYS A 173 -10.42 -19.62 10.21
CA CYS A 173 -9.87 -19.27 11.52
C CYS A 173 -9.02 -17.99 11.41
N ALA A 174 -9.44 -16.93 12.07
CA ALA A 174 -8.60 -15.82 12.48
C ALA A 174 -9.11 -15.34 13.84
N ASP A 175 -8.24 -15.37 14.85
CA ASP A 175 -8.38 -14.51 16.02
C ASP A 175 -7.01 -13.91 16.38
N PRO A 176 -6.99 -12.65 16.86
CA PRO A 176 -5.80 -11.89 17.15
C PRO A 176 -5.34 -12.16 18.59
N SER A 177 -4.03 -12.10 18.82
CA SER A 177 -3.51 -11.99 20.18
C SER A 177 -2.38 -10.98 20.20
N GLU A 178 -2.75 -9.75 20.54
CA GLU A 178 -1.89 -8.81 21.26
C GLU A 178 -1.34 -9.51 22.51
N THR A 179 -0.02 -9.57 22.65
CA THR A 179 0.62 -9.48 23.97
C THR A 179 1.90 -8.66 23.86
N ARG A 180 1.78 -7.47 24.46
CA ARG A 180 2.79 -6.59 25.02
C ARG A 180 3.94 -7.35 25.72
N ALA A 181 5.18 -6.96 25.42
CA ALA A 181 6.31 -7.08 26.34
C ALA A 181 7.25 -5.89 26.11
N GLU A 182 7.13 -4.91 26.99
CA GLU A 182 8.18 -3.93 27.27
C GLU A 182 9.24 -4.66 28.10
N ASP A 183 10.49 -4.72 27.64
CA ASP A 183 11.61 -5.08 28.50
C ASP A 183 12.62 -3.93 28.51
N SER A 184 12.70 -3.31 29.69
CA SER A 184 13.67 -2.31 30.07
C SER A 184 14.96 -3.02 30.47
N ALA A 185 16.07 -2.73 29.81
CA ALA A 185 17.39 -3.02 30.37
C ALA A 185 18.37 -1.88 30.07
N SER A 186 18.48 -1.03 31.08
CA SER A 186 19.54 -0.06 31.32
C SER A 186 20.92 -0.73 31.27
N GLY A 187 21.84 -0.18 30.48
CA GLY A 187 23.23 -0.65 30.39
C GLY A 187 24.21 0.51 30.26
N ALA A 188 24.60 1.11 31.39
CA ALA A 188 25.76 1.98 31.47
C ALA A 188 27.05 1.14 31.56
N PRO A 189 28.15 1.50 30.89
CA PRO A 189 29.41 0.76 30.96
C PRO A 189 30.27 1.17 32.18
N PRO A 190 31.04 0.24 32.78
CA PRO A 190 32.02 0.59 33.80
C PRO A 190 33.32 1.13 33.16
N THR A 191 33.88 2.17 33.78
CA THR A 191 35.21 2.74 33.50
C THR A 191 36.28 2.02 34.32
N PRO A 192 37.49 1.88 33.77
CA PRO A 192 38.68 2.36 34.48
C PRO A 192 39.42 3.48 33.73
#